data_AF-A0A0D3KVE7-F1
#
_entry.id   AF-A0A0D3KVE7-F1
#
_cell.length_a   1.000
_cell.length_b   1.000
_cell.length_c   1.000
_cell.angle_alpha   90.00
_cell.angle_beta   90.00
_cell.angle_gamma   90.00
#
_symmetry.space_group_name_H-M   'P 1'
#
loop_
_entity.id
_entity.type
_entity.pdbx_description
1 polymer ?
#
loop_
_entity_poly.entity_id
_entity_poly.type
_entity_poly.pdbx_seq_one_letter_code
_entity_poly.pdbx_strand_id
1 'polypeptide(L)'
;MSANDEPATDDPPDSLLDLPADVLHRVLQMLPECDAVVVGAACLALYSAAASDELWRPRFADRFAPVVECAFDGDCPSPPADRSWREHYFEFGRSWMHLARGAGVRRVIFAIAGRVYDATDYLDLHPGLPDFLLSAAGTDATE
;
A
#
# COMPACT_ATOMS: atom_id res chain seq x y z
N MET A 1 25.89 -25.98 -44.97
CA MET A 1 26.40 -25.63 -43.63
C MET A 1 25.34 -24.80 -42.95
N SER A 2 24.37 -25.46 -42.33
CA SER A 2 23.40 -24.80 -41.48
C SER A 2 24.00 -24.74 -40.08
N ALA A 3 24.17 -23.54 -39.53
CA ALA A 3 24.56 -23.37 -38.15
C ALA A 3 23.40 -23.85 -37.27
N ASN A 4 23.69 -24.76 -36.35
CA ASN A 4 22.78 -25.09 -35.26
C ASN A 4 22.65 -23.85 -34.38
N ASP A 5 21.43 -23.32 -34.29
CA ASP A 5 20.97 -22.52 -33.16
C ASP A 5 20.80 -23.51 -31.99
N GLU A 6 21.78 -23.56 -31.08
CA GLU A 6 21.58 -24.24 -29.80
C GLU A 6 20.63 -23.38 -28.94
N PRO A 7 19.55 -23.95 -28.37
CA PRO A 7 18.67 -23.21 -27.48
C PRO A 7 19.47 -22.82 -26.23
N ALA A 8 19.42 -21.53 -25.87
CA ALA A 8 20.00 -21.02 -24.64
C ALA A 8 19.54 -21.89 -23.46
N THR A 9 20.49 -22.47 -22.74
CA THR A 9 20.24 -23.25 -21.53
C THR A 9 19.51 -22.37 -20.52
N ASP A 10 18.32 -22.79 -20.13
CA ASP A 10 17.45 -22.19 -19.11
C ASP A 10 18.00 -22.53 -17.71
N ASP A 11 19.27 -22.18 -17.46
CA ASP A 11 19.88 -22.37 -16.15
C ASP A 11 19.22 -21.41 -15.15
N PRO A 12 18.83 -21.92 -13.96
CA PRO A 12 18.20 -21.07 -12.96
C PRO A 12 19.17 -19.96 -12.52
N PRO A 13 18.67 -18.74 -12.24
CA PRO A 13 19.51 -17.64 -11.82
C PRO A 13 20.24 -17.98 -10.51
N ASP A 14 21.56 -17.80 -10.49
CA ASP A 14 22.41 -18.07 -9.33
C ASP A 14 22.31 -16.97 -8.25
N SER A 15 21.80 -15.79 -8.61
CA SER A 15 21.58 -14.66 -7.71
C SER A 15 20.18 -14.07 -7.81
N LEU A 16 19.70 -13.49 -6.71
CA LEU A 16 18.49 -12.66 -6.69
C LEU A 16 18.56 -11.52 -7.71
N LEU A 17 19.75 -10.98 -7.96
CA LEU A 17 19.96 -9.85 -8.87
C LEU A 17 19.92 -10.25 -10.36
N ASP A 18 20.00 -11.56 -10.65
CA ASP A 18 19.91 -12.07 -12.01
C ASP A 18 18.45 -12.31 -12.44
N LEU A 19 17.49 -12.11 -11.51
CA LEU A 19 16.07 -12.23 -11.80
C LEU A 19 15.61 -11.11 -12.77
N PRO A 20 14.68 -11.43 -13.69
CA PRO A 20 13.92 -10.43 -14.41
C PRO A 20 13.27 -9.43 -13.45
N ALA A 21 13.19 -8.16 -13.86
CA ALA A 21 12.76 -7.06 -12.99
C ALA A 21 11.34 -7.27 -12.44
N ASP A 22 10.42 -7.82 -13.23
CA ASP A 22 9.06 -8.16 -12.82
C ASP A 22 9.03 -9.27 -11.75
N VAL A 23 9.87 -10.30 -11.90
CA VAL A 23 10.03 -11.37 -10.93
C VAL A 23 10.65 -10.85 -9.63
N LEU A 24 11.70 -10.01 -9.73
CA LEU A 24 12.31 -9.35 -8.58
C LEU A 24 11.27 -8.49 -7.84
N HIS A 25 10.51 -7.65 -8.55
CA HIS A 25 9.43 -6.87 -7.94
C HIS A 25 8.39 -7.77 -7.26
N ARG A 26 8.05 -8.91 -7.87
CA ARG A 26 7.10 -9.86 -7.26
C ARG A 26 7.64 -10.47 -5.97
N VAL A 27 8.93 -10.83 -5.92
CA VAL A 27 9.59 -11.28 -4.69
C VAL A 27 9.56 -10.16 -3.64
N LEU A 28 9.90 -8.94 -4.04
CA LEU A 28 9.86 -7.79 -3.14
C LEU A 28 8.44 -7.51 -2.64
N GLN A 29 7.38 -7.72 -3.44
CA GLN A 29 5.97 -7.57 -3.03
C GLN A 29 5.57 -8.52 -1.89
N MET A 30 6.23 -9.66 -1.74
CA MET A 30 5.93 -10.63 -0.67
C MET A 30 6.46 -10.20 0.70
N LEU A 31 7.35 -9.21 0.75
CA LEU A 31 7.93 -8.72 2.00
C LEU A 31 6.94 -7.82 2.77
N PRO A 32 7.03 -7.74 4.11
CA PRO A 32 6.44 -6.63 4.86
C PRO A 32 6.93 -5.27 4.32
N GLU A 33 6.10 -4.22 4.41
CA GLU A 33 6.43 -2.88 3.91
C GLU A 33 7.78 -2.34 4.42
N CYS A 34 8.09 -2.50 5.71
CA CYS A 34 9.37 -2.04 6.27
C CYS A 34 10.55 -2.82 5.68
N ASP A 35 10.41 -4.13 5.53
CA ASP A 35 11.47 -5.00 5.02
C ASP A 35 11.76 -4.72 3.54
N ALA A 36 10.71 -4.40 2.77
CA ALA A 36 10.85 -3.96 1.38
C ALA A 36 11.71 -2.69 1.26
N VAL A 37 11.59 -1.76 2.22
CA VAL A 37 12.46 -0.56 2.28
C VAL A 37 13.88 -0.92 2.71
N VAL A 38 14.04 -1.75 3.75
CA VAL A 38 15.35 -2.12 4.30
C VAL A 38 16.20 -2.89 3.29
N VAL A 39 15.58 -3.74 2.45
CA VAL A 39 16.27 -4.43 1.35
C VAL A 39 17.01 -3.46 0.43
N GLY A 40 16.50 -2.25 0.24
CA GLY A 40 17.15 -1.23 -0.57
C GLY A 40 18.51 -0.77 -0.04
N ALA A 41 18.80 -1.01 1.25
CA ALA A 41 20.10 -0.68 1.83
C ALA A 41 21.22 -1.67 1.46
N ALA A 42 20.89 -2.83 0.88
CA ALA A 42 21.86 -3.88 0.58
C ALA A 42 22.73 -3.54 -0.64
N CYS A 43 22.15 -3.03 -1.72
CA CYS A 43 22.88 -2.61 -2.91
C CYS A 43 22.06 -1.64 -3.78
N LEU A 44 22.72 -1.00 -4.76
CA LEU A 44 22.06 -0.02 -5.64
C LEU A 44 20.94 -0.63 -6.49
N ALA A 45 21.10 -1.87 -6.96
CA ALA A 45 20.06 -2.54 -7.75
C ALA A 45 18.78 -2.75 -6.92
N LEU A 46 18.94 -3.22 -5.68
CA LEU A 46 17.83 -3.40 -4.75
C LEU A 46 17.26 -2.05 -4.27
N TYR A 47 18.09 -1.02 -4.11
CA TYR A 47 17.62 0.34 -3.85
C TYR A 47 16.67 0.82 -4.95
N SER A 48 17.08 0.68 -6.22
CA SER A 48 16.26 1.08 -7.36
C SER A 48 14.96 0.28 -7.44
N ALA A 49 15.01 -1.05 -7.26
CA ALA A 49 13.83 -1.90 -7.27
C ALA A 49 12.88 -1.61 -6.08
N ALA A 50 13.44 -1.38 -4.88
CA ALA A 50 12.68 -1.03 -3.69
C ALA A 50 12.12 0.40 -3.70
N ALA A 51 12.63 1.28 -4.56
CA ALA A 51 12.13 2.63 -4.76
C ALA A 51 11.14 2.75 -5.94
N SER A 52 10.94 1.68 -6.73
CA SER A 52 10.17 1.74 -7.97
C SER A 52 8.67 1.88 -7.73
N ASP A 53 8.00 2.64 -8.59
CA ASP A 53 6.55 2.80 -8.53
C ASP A 53 5.83 1.48 -8.91
N GLU A 54 6.48 0.61 -9.69
CA GLU A 54 6.05 -0.73 -10.03
C GLU A 54 5.91 -1.65 -8.80
N LEU A 55 6.67 -1.37 -7.73
CA LEU A 55 6.53 -2.06 -6.44
C LEU A 55 5.41 -1.43 -5.59
N TRP A 56 5.38 -0.10 -5.47
CA TRP A 56 4.54 0.57 -4.47
C TRP A 56 3.10 0.83 -4.94
N ARG A 57 2.87 1.01 -6.24
CA ARG A 57 1.51 1.21 -6.77
C ARG A 57 0.62 -0.02 -6.56
N PRO A 58 1.04 -1.27 -6.88
CA PRO A 58 0.23 -2.46 -6.58
C PRO A 58 0.04 -2.64 -5.06
N ARG A 59 1.09 -2.44 -4.26
CA ARG A 59 1.00 -2.51 -2.79
C ARG A 59 -0.02 -1.54 -2.22
N PHE A 60 -0.05 -0.31 -2.74
CA PHE A 60 -1.04 0.68 -2.36
C PHE A 60 -2.46 0.17 -2.66
N ALA A 61 -2.69 -0.29 -3.88
CA ALA A 61 -3.98 -0.80 -4.31
C ALA A 61 -4.45 -1.96 -3.42
N ASP A 62 -3.57 -2.94 -3.15
CA ASP A 62 -3.91 -4.11 -2.35
C ASP A 62 -4.20 -3.75 -0.88
N ARG A 63 -3.34 -2.94 -0.26
CA ARG A 63 -3.47 -2.60 1.17
C ARG A 63 -4.66 -1.70 1.43
N PHE A 64 -4.85 -0.68 0.58
CA PHE A 64 -5.79 0.40 0.84
C PHE A 64 -7.11 0.24 0.08
N ALA A 65 -7.29 -0.80 -0.76
CA ALA A 65 -8.56 -1.06 -1.45
C ALA A 65 -9.78 -0.95 -0.51
N PRO A 66 -9.82 -1.56 0.69
CA PRO A 66 -10.99 -1.42 1.57
C PRO A 66 -11.23 0.01 2.05
N VAL A 67 -10.16 0.79 2.25
CA VAL A 67 -10.25 2.22 2.63
C VAL A 67 -10.74 3.05 1.46
N VAL A 68 -10.22 2.82 0.26
CA VAL A 68 -10.60 3.53 -0.97
C VAL A 68 -12.07 3.31 -1.28
N GLU A 69 -12.54 2.06 -1.24
CA GLU A 69 -13.95 1.72 -1.44
C GLU A 69 -14.84 2.38 -0.39
N CYS A 70 -14.50 2.26 0.90
CA CYS A 70 -15.37 2.72 1.98
C CYS A 70 -15.33 4.24 2.22
N ALA A 71 -14.16 4.87 2.13
CA ALA A 71 -13.99 6.29 2.45
C ALA A 71 -14.02 7.19 1.22
N PHE A 72 -13.66 6.69 0.04
CA PHE A 72 -13.51 7.49 -1.17
C PHE A 72 -14.41 7.01 -2.32
N ASP A 73 -15.39 6.15 -2.06
CA ASP A 73 -16.34 5.64 -3.07
C ASP A 73 -15.66 5.01 -4.30
N GLY A 74 -14.49 4.39 -4.07
CA GLY A 74 -13.69 3.76 -5.12
C GLY A 74 -12.72 4.72 -5.83
N ASP A 75 -12.81 6.02 -5.59
CA ASP A 75 -11.91 7.02 -6.18
C ASP A 75 -10.53 6.95 -5.50
N CYS A 76 -9.65 6.13 -6.08
CA CYS A 76 -8.30 5.92 -5.61
C CYS A 76 -7.46 7.21 -5.66
N PRO A 77 -7.03 7.76 -4.51
CA PRO A 77 -6.25 8.99 -4.49
C PRO A 77 -4.88 8.75 -5.11
N SER A 78 -4.61 9.42 -6.22
CA SER A 78 -3.31 9.34 -6.90
C SER A 78 -2.28 10.27 -6.22
N PRO A 79 -0.99 9.92 -6.27
CA PRO A 79 0.06 10.81 -5.79
C PRO A 79 0.07 12.15 -6.56
N PRO A 80 0.39 13.28 -5.90
CA PRO A 80 0.78 14.51 -6.58
C PRO A 80 1.95 14.30 -7.55
N ALA A 81 2.09 15.17 -8.56
CA ALA A 81 3.09 15.02 -9.62
C ALA A 81 4.55 15.00 -9.13
N ASP A 82 4.82 15.57 -7.96
CA ASP A 82 6.14 15.65 -7.32
C ASP A 82 6.38 14.54 -6.28
N ARG A 83 5.50 13.54 -6.21
CA ARG A 83 5.55 12.47 -5.20
C ARG A 83 5.58 11.08 -5.82
N SER A 84 6.51 10.25 -5.37
CA SER A 84 6.57 8.83 -5.75
C SER A 84 5.43 8.01 -5.12
N TRP A 85 5.11 6.85 -5.68
CA TRP A 85 4.14 5.93 -5.07
C TRP A 85 4.61 5.41 -3.70
N ARG A 86 5.92 5.29 -3.48
CA ARG A 86 6.48 4.95 -2.17
C ARG A 86 6.13 5.97 -1.10
N GLU A 87 6.40 7.25 -1.38
CA GLU A 87 6.10 8.34 -0.44
C GLU A 87 4.60 8.45 -0.20
N HIS A 88 3.80 8.31 -1.26
CA HIS A 88 2.35 8.32 -1.17
C HIS A 88 1.79 7.17 -0.33
N TYR A 89 2.35 5.96 -0.45
CA TYR A 89 1.96 4.81 0.36
C TYR A 89 2.05 5.09 1.86
N PHE A 90 3.21 5.57 2.32
CA PHE A 90 3.42 5.86 3.74
C PHE A 90 2.64 7.09 4.20
N GLU A 91 2.55 8.13 3.37
CA GLU A 91 1.83 9.34 3.73
C GLU A 91 0.33 9.08 3.84
N PHE A 92 -0.25 8.37 2.87
CA PHE A 92 -1.66 8.00 2.87
C PHE A 92 -1.99 7.12 4.09
N GLY A 93 -1.14 6.15 4.41
CA GLY A 93 -1.32 5.28 5.58
C GLY A 93 -1.48 6.03 6.90
N ARG A 94 -0.92 7.23 7.02
CA ARG A 94 -0.99 8.08 8.23
C ARG A 94 -2.03 9.19 8.15
N SER A 95 -2.50 9.54 6.95
CA SER A 95 -3.29 10.76 6.73
C SER A 95 -4.63 10.56 6.01
N TRP A 96 -4.96 9.34 5.56
CA TRP A 96 -6.18 9.11 4.77
C TRP A 96 -7.47 9.57 5.48
N MET A 97 -7.55 9.47 6.81
CA MET A 97 -8.71 9.96 7.58
C MET A 97 -8.85 11.48 7.48
N HIS A 98 -7.74 12.20 7.52
CA HIS A 98 -7.72 13.66 7.32
C HIS A 98 -8.10 14.02 5.88
N LEU A 99 -7.60 13.27 4.89
CA LEU A 99 -7.96 13.44 3.49
C LEU A 99 -9.45 13.21 3.26
N ALA A 100 -10.03 12.13 3.79
CA ALA A 100 -11.45 11.83 3.69
C ALA A 100 -12.30 12.95 4.31
N ARG A 101 -11.92 13.42 5.51
CA ARG A 101 -12.61 14.56 6.15
C ARG A 101 -12.52 15.84 5.30
N GLY A 102 -11.34 16.14 4.74
CA GLY A 102 -11.12 17.28 3.84
C GLY A 102 -11.93 17.19 2.55
N ALA A 103 -12.13 15.98 2.04
CA ALA A 103 -13.00 15.68 0.90
C ALA A 103 -14.51 15.73 1.22
N GLY A 104 -14.87 16.01 2.48
CA GLY A 104 -16.26 16.15 2.91
C GLY A 104 -16.95 14.83 3.26
N VAL A 105 -16.20 13.73 3.39
CA VAL A 105 -16.74 12.43 3.81
C VAL A 105 -17.31 12.55 5.23
N ARG A 106 -18.57 12.14 5.40
CA ARG A 106 -19.31 12.19 6.67
C ARG A 106 -19.72 10.79 7.14
N ARG A 107 -18.80 9.83 7.03
CA ARG A 107 -18.98 8.43 7.45
C ARG A 107 -18.24 8.16 8.76
N VAL A 108 -18.75 7.23 9.55
CA VAL A 108 -18.05 6.68 10.72
C VAL A 108 -17.37 5.40 10.28
N ILE A 109 -16.05 5.43 10.13
CA ILE A 109 -15.27 4.33 9.57
C ILE A 109 -14.33 3.77 10.63
N PHE A 110 -14.36 2.46 10.83
CA PHE A 110 -13.41 1.75 11.66
C PHE A 110 -12.43 0.94 10.81
N ALA A 111 -11.14 1.13 11.03
CA ALA A 111 -10.09 0.30 10.44
C ALA A 111 -9.49 -0.60 11.52
N ILE A 112 -9.83 -1.88 11.52
CA ILE A 112 -9.43 -2.84 12.56
C ILE A 112 -8.79 -4.06 11.89
N ALA A 113 -7.54 -4.36 12.25
CA ALA A 113 -6.79 -5.51 11.74
C ALA A 113 -6.82 -5.63 10.19
N GLY A 114 -6.64 -4.51 9.49
CA GLY A 114 -6.64 -4.44 8.02
C GLY A 114 -8.02 -4.53 7.36
N ARG A 115 -9.09 -4.61 8.15
CA ARG A 115 -10.48 -4.55 7.65
C ARG A 115 -11.06 -3.17 7.91
N VAL A 116 -11.93 -2.72 7.00
CA VAL A 116 -12.59 -1.42 7.07
C VAL A 116 -14.09 -1.64 7.17
N TYR A 117 -14.72 -0.99 8.13
CA TYR A 117 -16.15 -1.10 8.42
C TYR A 117 -16.80 0.28 8.40
N ASP A 118 -17.90 0.41 7.67
CA ASP A 118 -18.79 1.56 7.78
C ASP A 118 -19.79 1.30 8.91
N ALA A 119 -19.72 2.12 9.94
CA ALA A 119 -20.58 2.08 11.11
C ALA A 119 -21.47 3.32 11.23
N THR A 120 -21.64 4.07 10.14
CA THR A 120 -22.41 5.32 10.13
C THR A 120 -23.82 5.13 10.71
N ASP A 121 -24.52 4.08 10.29
CA ASP A 121 -25.88 3.77 10.76
C ASP A 121 -25.94 3.28 12.22
N TYR A 122 -24.81 2.87 12.78
CA TYR A 122 -24.71 2.35 14.15
C TYR A 122 -24.25 3.40 15.16
N LEU A 123 -23.93 4.62 14.70
CA LEU A 123 -23.43 5.71 15.56
C LEU A 123 -24.42 6.01 16.71
N ASP A 124 -25.70 6.10 16.41
CA ASP A 124 -26.75 6.42 17.38
C ASP A 124 -27.08 5.25 18.32
N LEU A 125 -26.62 4.04 17.99
CA LEU A 125 -26.77 2.84 18.81
C LEU A 125 -25.58 2.64 19.76
N HIS A 126 -24.55 3.46 19.66
CA HIS A 126 -23.34 3.31 20.45
C HIS A 126 -23.61 3.65 21.93
N PRO A 127 -23.33 2.75 22.89
CA PRO A 127 -23.65 2.96 24.30
C PRO A 127 -22.90 4.14 24.94
N GLY A 128 -21.79 4.56 24.34
CA GLY A 128 -20.97 5.70 24.79
C GLY A 128 -21.38 7.08 24.23
N LEU A 129 -22.49 7.18 23.49
CA LEU A 129 -22.92 8.36 22.72
C LEU A 129 -21.93 8.77 21.60
N PRO A 130 -22.36 9.53 20.58
CA PRO A 130 -21.52 9.93 19.44
C PRO A 130 -20.29 10.77 19.84
N ASP A 131 -20.40 11.61 20.86
CA ASP A 131 -19.33 12.53 21.28
C ASP A 131 -18.06 11.79 21.71
N PHE A 132 -18.20 10.62 22.33
CA PHE A 132 -17.06 9.81 22.75
C PHE A 132 -16.28 9.28 21.55
N LEU A 133 -16.98 8.76 20.53
CA LEU A 133 -16.37 8.29 19.28
C LEU A 133 -15.69 9.43 18.52
N LEU A 134 -16.31 10.62 18.50
CA LEU A 134 -15.74 11.80 17.86
C LEU A 134 -14.45 12.27 18.54
N SER A 135 -14.32 12.07 19.86
CA SER A 135 -13.12 12.46 20.61
C SER A 135 -11.88 11.63 20.27
N ALA A 136 -12.08 10.38 19.83
CA ALA A 136 -11.03 9.45 19.38
C ALA A 136 -10.99 9.32 17.84
N ALA A 137 -11.81 10.08 17.11
CA ALA A 137 -11.85 9.99 15.66
C ALA A 137 -10.57 10.56 15.04
N GLY A 138 -9.97 9.82 14.11
CA GLY A 138 -8.74 10.25 13.45
C GLY A 138 -7.47 9.96 14.26
N THR A 139 -7.58 9.36 15.44
CA THR A 139 -6.43 8.88 16.22
C THR A 139 -6.31 7.36 16.12
N ASP A 140 -5.12 6.85 16.41
CA ASP A 140 -4.96 5.42 16.66
C ASP A 140 -5.67 5.08 17.97
N ALA A 141 -6.68 4.21 17.90
CA ALA A 141 -7.48 3.80 19.04
C ALA A 141 -6.98 2.48 19.67
N THR A 142 -5.74 2.06 19.36
CA THR A 142 -5.10 0.88 19.98
C THR A 142 -4.38 1.17 21.30
N GLU A 143 -4.29 2.44 21.71
CA GLU A 143 -3.77 2.86 23.02
C GLU A 143 -4.82 2.87 24.14
#